data_AF-A0A2M7YL81-F1
#
_entry.id   AF-A0A2M7YL81-F1
#
_cell.length_a   1.000
_cell.length_b   1.000
_cell.length_c   1.000
_cell.angle_alpha   90.00
_cell.angle_beta   90.00
_cell.angle_gamma   90.00
#
_symmetry.space_group_name_H-M   'P 1'
#
loop_
_entity.id
_entity.type
_entity.pdbx_description
1 polymer ?
#
loop_
_entity_poly.entity_id
_entity_poly.type
_entity_poly.pdbx_seq_one_letter_code
_entity_poly.pdbx_strand_id
1 'polypeptide(L)'
;MNRKEIKLGKNKFLVIDLTEPLKEETEVYPGDPKPKKEVFSDIKQTGYQHHTYKLGDHNFHPHGDAPKHQNPEMQDKGFEIFGLDYSFNSACLIQYQKWGQS
;
A
#
# COMPACT_ATOMS: atom_id res chain seq x y z
N MET A 1 3.66 4.39 -13.98
CA MET A 1 4.47 3.31 -13.38
C MET A 1 5.93 3.76 -13.30
N ASN A 2 6.43 3.99 -12.09
CA ASN A 2 7.82 4.38 -11.87
C ASN A 2 8.71 3.12 -11.90
N ARG A 3 9.89 3.21 -12.53
CA ARG A 3 10.81 2.06 -12.67
C ARG A 3 12.25 2.49 -12.42
N LYS A 4 13.00 1.68 -11.68
CA LYS A 4 14.38 1.98 -11.30
C LYS A 4 15.24 0.72 -11.32
N GLU A 5 16.42 0.79 -11.93
CA GLU A 5 17.43 -0.26 -11.78
C GLU A 5 18.13 -0.10 -10.42
N ILE A 6 18.20 -1.19 -9.66
CA ILE A 6 19.01 -1.28 -8.44
C ILE A 6 20.04 -2.40 -8.56
N LYS A 7 21.09 -2.32 -7.75
CA LYS A 7 22.12 -3.34 -7.66
C LYS A 7 22.17 -3.87 -6.23
N LEU A 8 22.05 -5.19 -6.08
CA LEU A 8 22.26 -5.89 -4.81
C LEU A 8 23.40 -6.88 -5.00
N GLY A 9 24.56 -6.60 -4.38
CA GLY A 9 25.79 -7.35 -4.62
C GLY A 9 26.24 -7.23 -6.08
N LYS A 10 26.34 -8.37 -6.78
CA LYS A 10 26.71 -8.43 -8.21
C LYS A 10 25.51 -8.42 -9.15
N ASN A 11 24.30 -8.55 -8.63
CA ASN A 11 23.08 -8.71 -9.41
C ASN A 11 22.39 -7.35 -9.63
N LYS A 12 21.76 -7.20 -10.79
CA LYS A 12 20.93 -6.05 -11.14
C LYS A 12 19.47 -6.47 -11.13
N PHE A 13 18.62 -5.59 -10.62
CA PHE A 13 17.18 -5.79 -10.55
C PHE A 13 16.47 -4.56 -11.10
N LEU A 14 15.39 -4.78 -11.85
CA LEU A 14 14.45 -3.72 -12.17
C LEU A 14 13.38 -3.70 -11.08
N VAL A 15 13.32 -2.61 -10.32
CA VAL A 15 12.26 -2.35 -9.36
C VAL A 15 11.17 -1.58 -10.08
N ILE A 16 9.94 -2.03 -9.88
CA ILE A 16 8.76 -1.39 -10.46
C ILE A 16 7.83 -1.03 -9.32
N ASP A 17 7.46 0.25 -9.27
CA ASP A 17 6.53 0.77 -8.27
C ASP A 17 5.09 0.49 -8.70
N LEU A 18 4.40 -0.32 -7.89
CA LEU A 18 2.98 -0.66 -8.03
C LEU A 18 2.11 0.09 -7.01
N THR A 19 2.70 1.02 -6.25
CA THR A 19 1.97 1.82 -5.28
C THR A 19 1.32 3.03 -5.94
N GLU A 20 0.28 3.54 -5.30
CA GLU A 20 -0.29 4.85 -5.60
C GLU A 20 -0.07 5.77 -4.40
N PRO A 21 0.23 7.06 -4.62
CA PRO A 21 0.44 7.99 -3.52
C PRO A 21 -0.81 8.12 -2.65
N LEU A 22 -0.63 8.00 -1.33
CA LEU A 22 -1.70 8.24 -0.37
C LEU A 22 -2.02 9.74 -0.28
N LYS A 23 -3.27 10.10 -0.56
CA LYS A 23 -3.77 11.49 -0.52
C LYS A 23 -5.06 11.60 0.28
N GLU A 24 -5.44 12.80 0.71
CA GLU A 24 -6.68 13.00 1.48
C GLU A 24 -7.94 12.85 0.60
N GLU A 25 -7.80 13.11 -0.70
CA GLU A 25 -8.82 12.92 -1.72
C GLU A 25 -8.98 11.47 -2.19
N THR A 26 -8.19 10.54 -1.65
CA THR A 26 -8.32 9.09 -1.92
C THR A 26 -9.77 8.65 -1.79
N GLU A 27 -10.27 7.94 -2.80
CA GLU A 27 -11.56 7.28 -2.71
C GLU A 27 -11.53 6.16 -1.66
N VAL A 28 -12.65 5.99 -0.97
CA VAL A 28 -12.81 4.97 0.08
C VAL A 28 -14.14 4.26 -0.14
N TYR A 29 -14.27 3.04 0.38
CA TYR A 29 -15.54 2.33 0.31
C TYR A 29 -16.63 3.11 1.08
N PRO A 30 -17.90 3.06 0.63
CA PRO A 30 -18.98 3.73 1.35
C PRO A 30 -19.05 3.29 2.81
N GLY A 31 -18.86 4.24 3.73
CA GLY A 31 -18.85 4.00 5.17
C GLY A 31 -17.45 4.06 5.81
N ASP A 32 -16.39 3.95 5.01
CA ASP A 32 -15.01 4.00 5.52
C ASP A 32 -14.52 5.44 5.75
N PRO A 33 -13.62 5.65 6.73
CA PRO A 33 -13.06 6.96 6.98
C PRO A 33 -12.09 7.36 5.87
N LYS A 34 -12.24 8.58 5.34
CA LYS A 34 -11.22 9.15 4.45
C LYS A 34 -9.88 9.30 5.15
N PRO A 35 -8.75 9.14 4.43
CA PRO A 35 -7.44 9.52 4.94
C PRO A 35 -7.43 10.96 5.42
N LYS A 36 -6.91 11.19 6.62
CA LYS A 36 -6.73 12.53 7.18
C LYS A 36 -5.28 12.74 7.55
N LYS A 37 -4.75 13.90 7.17
CA LYS A 37 -3.40 14.35 7.53
C LYS A 37 -3.52 15.59 8.41
N GLU A 38 -2.82 15.59 9.54
CA GLU A 38 -2.79 16.72 10.46
C GLU A 38 -1.33 17.11 10.72
N VAL A 39 -1.07 18.42 10.81
CA VAL A 39 0.27 18.92 11.16
C VAL A 39 0.49 18.68 12.65
N PHE A 40 1.44 17.82 12.98
CA PHE A 40 1.86 17.58 14.36
C PHE A 40 2.93 18.57 14.80
N SER A 41 3.81 18.96 13.88
CA SER A 41 4.96 19.79 14.17
C SER A 41 5.34 20.63 12.95
N ASP A 42 5.54 21.94 13.17
CA ASP A 42 5.96 22.89 12.15
C ASP A 42 7.47 23.18 12.26
N ILE A 43 8.14 23.20 11.11
CA ILE A 43 9.60 23.33 11.03
C ILE A 43 10.08 24.69 11.54
N LYS A 44 9.29 25.75 11.40
CA LYS A 44 9.67 27.09 11.88
C LYS A 44 9.57 27.20 13.40
N GLN A 45 8.72 26.38 14.01
CA GLN A 45 8.48 26.42 15.46
C GLN A 45 9.39 25.46 16.22
N THR A 46 9.68 24.29 15.65
CA THR A 46 10.34 23.19 16.36
C THR A 46 11.64 22.71 15.72
N GLY A 47 11.94 23.14 14.49
CA GLY A 47 13.04 22.62 13.67
C GLY A 47 12.70 21.34 12.89
N TYR A 48 11.47 20.79 13.02
CA TYR A 48 11.05 19.56 12.35
C TYR A 48 9.66 19.71 11.70
N GLN A 49 9.44 19.03 10.58
CA GLN A 49 8.12 18.93 9.95
C GLN A 49 7.56 17.51 10.11
N HIS A 50 6.53 17.35 10.93
CA HIS A 50 5.88 16.06 11.17
C HIS A 50 4.37 16.16 10.97
N HIS A 51 3.79 15.06 10.53
CA HIS A 51 2.36 14.92 10.36
C HIS A 51 1.87 13.64 11.03
N THR A 52 0.68 13.70 11.60
CA THR A 52 -0.09 12.53 11.99
C THR A 52 -1.03 12.16 10.85
N TYR A 53 -1.18 10.86 10.61
CA TYR A 53 -2.08 10.32 9.61
C TYR A 53 -3.11 9.42 10.29
N LYS A 54 -4.37 9.62 9.96
CA LYS A 54 -5.46 8.70 10.32
C LYS A 54 -5.95 8.02 9.06
N LEU A 55 -5.82 6.70 9.00
CA LEU A 55 -6.08 5.88 7.83
C LEU A 55 -6.97 4.69 8.22
N GLY A 56 -7.89 4.32 7.32
CA GLY A 56 -8.48 2.97 7.34
C GLY A 56 -7.47 1.95 6.82
N ASP A 57 -7.68 0.68 7.15
CA ASP A 57 -6.89 -0.45 6.65
C ASP A 57 -7.26 -0.85 5.21
N HIS A 58 -8.46 -0.48 4.74
CA HIS A 58 -8.97 -0.74 3.39
C HIS A 58 -9.34 0.57 2.65
N ASN A 59 -8.36 1.23 2.03
CA ASN A 59 -8.63 2.36 1.12
C ASN A 59 -8.64 1.86 -0.34
N PHE A 60 -9.17 2.61 -1.31
CA PHE A 60 -9.11 2.18 -2.73
C PHE A 60 -7.68 2.11 -3.28
N HIS A 61 -6.73 2.80 -2.64
CA HIS A 61 -5.31 2.68 -2.96
C HIS A 61 -4.74 1.32 -2.54
N PRO A 62 -3.55 0.92 -3.07
CA PRO A 62 -2.94 -0.35 -2.76
C PRO A 62 -2.83 -0.61 -1.25
N HIS A 63 -3.41 -1.74 -0.83
CA HIS A 63 -3.41 -2.26 0.53
C HIS A 63 -3.26 -3.77 0.46
N GLY A 64 -3.08 -4.41 1.62
CA GLY A 64 -3.14 -5.86 1.73
C GLY A 64 -4.37 -6.27 2.50
N ASP A 65 -4.98 -7.38 2.08
CA ASP A 65 -6.04 -8.05 2.83
C ASP A 65 -5.50 -9.30 3.51
N ALA A 66 -5.53 -9.33 4.84
CA ALA A 66 -5.22 -10.55 5.60
C ALA A 66 -6.43 -11.50 5.56
N PRO A 67 -6.26 -12.84 5.70
CA PRO A 67 -7.37 -13.78 5.70
C PRO A 67 -8.48 -13.44 6.71
N LYS A 68 -8.12 -12.91 7.89
CA LYS A 68 -9.07 -12.39 8.88
C LYS A 68 -10.12 -11.42 8.31
N HIS A 69 -9.80 -10.71 7.22
CA HIS A 69 -10.72 -9.77 6.57
C HIS A 69 -12.03 -10.45 6.11
N GLN A 70 -11.97 -11.72 5.69
CA GLN A 70 -13.14 -12.43 5.14
C GLN A 70 -13.26 -13.90 5.54
N ASN A 71 -12.27 -14.47 6.25
CA ASN A 71 -12.27 -15.87 6.68
C ASN A 71 -12.68 -16.00 8.16
N PRO A 72 -13.89 -16.51 8.46
CA PRO A 72 -14.38 -16.67 9.83
C PRO A 72 -13.52 -17.61 10.70
N GLU A 73 -12.82 -18.56 10.10
CA GLU A 73 -11.97 -19.52 10.82
C GLU A 73 -10.59 -18.94 11.20
N MET A 74 -10.27 -17.75 10.70
CA MET A 74 -8.98 -17.07 10.90
C MET A 74 -9.17 -15.66 11.47
N GLN A 75 -10.25 -15.42 12.21
CA GLN A 75 -10.60 -14.09 12.74
C GLN A 75 -9.59 -13.50 13.73
N ASP A 76 -8.66 -14.29 14.23
CA ASP A 76 -7.59 -13.89 15.15
C ASP A 76 -6.22 -13.69 14.44
N LYS A 77 -6.17 -13.84 13.11
CA LYS A 77 -4.92 -13.90 12.34
C LYS A 77 -4.78 -12.74 11.34
N GLY A 78 -4.15 -11.65 11.76
CA GLY A 78 -3.83 -10.50 10.91
C GLY A 78 -2.49 -10.65 10.18
N PHE A 79 -1.96 -9.52 9.69
CA PHE A 79 -0.67 -9.48 8.98
C PHE A 79 0.52 -9.91 9.84
N GLU A 80 0.42 -9.73 11.15
CA GLU A 80 1.46 -10.00 12.14
C GLU A 80 1.90 -11.47 12.20
N ILE A 81 1.11 -12.40 11.67
CA ILE A 81 1.43 -13.83 11.70
C ILE A 81 2.10 -14.35 10.42
N PHE A 82 2.15 -13.56 9.35
CA PHE A 82 2.73 -13.98 8.07
C PHE A 82 4.21 -13.63 8.00
N GLY A 83 5.05 -14.64 7.78
CA GLY A 83 6.49 -14.48 7.61
C GLY A 83 6.87 -13.84 6.27
N LEU A 84 8.17 -13.54 6.10
CA LEU A 84 8.70 -12.88 4.89
C LEU A 84 8.41 -13.64 3.60
N ASP A 85 8.26 -14.96 3.66
CA ASP A 85 7.95 -15.80 2.49
C ASP A 85 6.58 -15.47 1.88
N TYR A 86 5.66 -14.89 2.67
CA TYR A 86 4.38 -14.39 2.16
C TYR A 86 4.50 -13.00 1.53
N SER A 87 5.48 -12.19 1.93
CA SER A 87 5.72 -10.84 1.41
C SER A 87 6.62 -10.82 0.17
N PHE A 88 7.53 -11.80 0.04
CA PHE A 88 8.46 -11.91 -1.07
C PHE A 88 8.24 -13.24 -1.80
N ASN A 89 7.45 -13.19 -2.86
CA ASN A 89 7.07 -14.38 -3.62
C ASN A 89 7.07 -14.10 -5.13
N SER A 90 6.82 -15.16 -5.90
CA SER A 90 6.63 -15.06 -7.35
C SER A 90 5.17 -14.73 -7.67
N ALA A 91 4.95 -13.81 -8.60
CA ALA A 91 3.63 -13.43 -9.08
C ALA A 91 3.47 -13.76 -10.57
N CYS A 92 2.22 -13.97 -11.00
CA CYS A 92 1.85 -14.09 -12.41
C CYS A 92 0.98 -12.89 -12.80
N LEU A 93 1.29 -12.25 -13.93
CA LEU A 93 0.46 -11.18 -14.50
C LEU A 93 -0.49 -11.78 -15.53
N ILE A 94 -1.78 -11.76 -15.23
CA ILE A 94 -2.84 -12.13 -16.19
C ILE A 94 -3.35 -10.85 -16.85
N GLN A 95 -3.11 -10.69 -18.15
CA GLN A 95 -3.58 -9.53 -18.89
C GLN A 95 -5.04 -9.70 -19.32
N TYR A 96 -5.95 -8.97 -18.68
CA TYR A 96 -7.38 -8.97 -18.99
C TYR A 96 -7.87 -7.59 -19.47
N GLN A 97 -7.17 -7.02 -20.46
CA GLN A 97 -7.64 -5.82 -21.16
C GLN A 97 -8.30 -6.26 -22.47
N LYS A 98 -9.59 -5.92 -22.69
CA LYS A 98 -10.23 -6.14 -23.99
C LYS A 98 -9.48 -5.33 -25.06
N TRP A 99 -8.98 -6.00 -26.09
CA TRP A 99 -8.48 -5.36 -27.31
C TRP A 99 -9.63 -4.59 -27.98
N GLY A 100 -9.44 -3.30 -28.29
CA GLY A 100 -10.29 -2.57 -29.25
C GLY A 100 -11.49 -1.77 -28.71
N GLN A 101 -11.42 -1.16 -27.53
CA GLN A 101 -12.29 -0.02 -27.20
C GLN A 101 -11.44 1.24 -27.03
N SER A 102 -11.21 1.90 -28.17
CA SER A 102 -10.83 3.30 -28.32
C SER A 102 -12.05 4.12 -28.71
#